data_AF-A0A2S7NN48-F1
#
_entry.id   AF-A0A2S7NN48-F1
#
_cell.length_a   1.000
_cell.length_b   1.000
_cell.length_c   1.000
_cell.angle_alpha   90.00
_cell.angle_beta   90.00
_cell.angle_gamma   90.00
#
_symmetry.space_group_name_H-M   'P 1'
#
loop_
_entity.id
_entity.type
_entity.pdbx_description
1 polymer ?
#
loop_
_entity_poly.entity_id
_entity_poly.type
_entity_poly.pdbx_seq_one_letter_code
_entity_poly.pdbx_strand_id
1 'polypeptide(L)'
;MDEAENRVPLSPYSANRALLRDLTLPTIPNYDIPPSPPGSPVESTNAKFKHFLELKKQGIHFNEKLAKSAAMKNPSVMEKLLDFADINEQEQYSTTLPEDLWNPAGFPEYAYKGELAKSQQRILKKREEEKSRGQREALDFVPATTPDETSRSGTPSAGHGGRGQQSAAERIMAGLDRGKSHSPHTQGVKRKTRFES
;
A
#
# COMPACT_ATOMS: atom_id res chain seq x y z
N MET A 1 18.00 -22.03 49.96
CA MET A 1 17.05 -23.06 49.49
C MET A 1 15.76 -22.32 49.29
N ASP A 2 15.65 -21.66 48.14
CA ASP A 2 14.55 -20.75 47.87
C ASP A 2 13.36 -21.54 47.35
N GLU A 3 12.22 -21.29 48.00
CA GLU A 3 10.95 -21.96 47.80
C GLU A 3 10.54 -21.92 46.33
N ALA A 4 10.29 -23.09 45.77
CA ALA A 4 9.58 -23.24 44.51
C ALA A 4 8.13 -22.77 44.73
N GLU A 5 7.90 -21.47 44.66
CA GLU A 5 6.56 -20.89 44.66
C GLU A 5 5.74 -21.57 43.57
N ASN A 6 4.67 -22.24 44.01
CA ASN A 6 3.68 -22.90 43.21
C ASN A 6 2.95 -21.86 42.34
N ARG A 7 3.53 -21.52 41.18
CA ARG A 7 2.95 -20.58 40.22
C ARG A 7 1.71 -21.21 39.62
N VAL A 8 0.55 -20.80 40.12
CA VAL A 8 -0.75 -21.17 39.53
C VAL A 8 -0.71 -20.83 38.04
N PRO A 9 -0.96 -21.80 37.15
CA PRO A 9 -0.88 -21.55 35.72
C PRO A 9 -1.92 -20.50 35.32
N LEU A 10 -1.47 -19.46 34.61
CA LEU A 10 -2.29 -18.33 34.17
C LEU A 10 -3.41 -18.74 33.18
N SER A 11 -3.36 -19.96 32.64
CA SER A 11 -4.35 -20.53 31.72
C SER A 11 -4.28 -22.06 31.68
N PRO A 12 -5.34 -22.76 31.21
CA PRO A 12 -5.28 -24.20 30.98
C PRO A 12 -4.23 -24.58 29.92
N TYR A 13 -3.99 -23.72 28.92
CA TYR A 13 -2.95 -23.94 27.93
C TYR A 13 -1.54 -23.91 28.56
N SER A 14 -1.27 -22.93 29.42
CA SER A 14 0.01 -22.85 30.14
C SER A 14 0.20 -24.02 31.11
N ALA A 15 -0.89 -24.50 31.74
CA ALA A 15 -0.87 -25.68 32.61
C ALA A 15 -0.46 -26.93 31.82
N ASN A 16 -1.13 -27.19 30.70
CA ASN A 16 -0.82 -28.32 29.83
C ASN A 16 0.61 -28.26 29.28
N ARG A 17 1.07 -27.06 28.88
CA ARG A 17 2.44 -26.87 28.40
C ARG A 17 3.48 -27.12 29.51
N ALA A 18 3.22 -26.68 30.75
CA ALA A 18 4.11 -26.94 31.88
C ALA A 18 4.20 -28.43 32.20
N LEU A 19 3.05 -29.12 32.25
CA LEU A 19 2.98 -30.57 32.45
C LEU A 19 3.74 -31.33 31.36
N LEU A 20 3.54 -30.98 30.08
CA LEU A 20 4.27 -31.61 28.98
C LEU A 20 5.78 -31.42 29.10
N ARG A 21 6.24 -30.22 29.50
CA ARG A 21 7.66 -29.98 29.73
C ARG A 21 8.18 -30.87 30.85
N ASP A 22 7.49 -30.93 31.98
CA ASP A 22 7.87 -31.75 33.14
C ASP A 22 7.99 -33.24 32.77
N LEU A 23 7.01 -33.76 32.02
CA LEU A 23 7.00 -35.16 31.58
C LEU A 23 8.04 -35.50 30.50
N THR A 24 8.56 -34.51 29.79
CA THR A 24 9.51 -34.71 28.66
C THR A 24 10.94 -34.30 28.99
N LEU A 25 11.20 -33.76 30.19
CA LEU A 25 12.55 -33.46 30.62
C LEU A 25 13.34 -34.77 30.83
N PRO A 26 14.61 -34.84 30.37
CA PRO A 26 15.46 -35.97 30.68
C PRO A 26 15.72 -36.02 32.20
N THR A 27 15.98 -37.21 32.73
CA THR A 27 16.24 -37.46 34.17
C THR A 27 17.33 -36.57 34.77
N ILE A 28 18.27 -36.10 33.96
CA ILE A 28 19.26 -35.08 34.31
C ILE A 28 19.10 -33.92 33.31
N PRO A 29 18.29 -32.90 33.63
CA PRO A 29 18.09 -31.78 32.74
C PRO A 29 19.34 -30.90 32.72
N ASN A 30 19.93 -30.73 31.54
CA ASN A 30 20.97 -29.73 31.31
C ASN A 30 20.30 -28.39 30.98
N TYR A 31 20.31 -27.46 31.94
CA TYR A 31 19.82 -26.10 31.76
C TYR A 31 20.94 -25.09 31.45
N ASP A 32 22.17 -25.56 31.29
CA ASP A 32 23.28 -24.69 30.96
C ASP A 32 23.06 -24.11 29.57
N ILE A 33 23.11 -22.78 29.49
CA ILE A 33 23.12 -22.08 28.22
C ILE A 33 24.48 -22.39 27.57
N PRO A 34 24.52 -22.96 26.36
CA PRO A 34 25.79 -23.23 25.70
C PRO A 34 26.58 -21.93 25.56
N PRO A 35 27.92 -21.97 25.68
CA PRO A 35 28.73 -20.78 25.47
C PRO A 35 28.46 -20.22 24.07
N SER A 36 28.51 -18.90 23.95
CA SER A 36 28.38 -18.23 22.66
C SER A 36 29.34 -18.87 21.64
N PRO A 37 28.90 -19.09 20.39
CA PRO A 37 29.74 -19.67 19.37
C PRO A 37 31.05 -18.88 19.21
N PRO A 38 32.18 -19.56 18.91
CA PRO A 38 33.46 -18.90 18.77
C PRO A 38 33.48 -17.95 17.58
N GLY A 39 34.04 -16.76 17.77
CA GLY A 39 34.18 -15.73 16.74
C GLY A 39 33.62 -14.39 17.19
N SER A 40 34.36 -13.31 16.89
CA SER A 40 33.81 -11.96 17.04
C SER A 40 32.91 -11.66 15.83
N PRO A 41 31.73 -11.05 16.01
CA PRO A 41 30.92 -10.59 14.88
C PRO A 41 31.75 -9.68 13.96
N VAL A 42 31.40 -9.71 12.66
CA VAL A 42 32.07 -8.90 11.62
C VAL A 42 32.17 -7.44 12.08
N GLU A 43 33.35 -6.81 11.93
CA GLU A 43 33.62 -5.46 12.46
C GLU A 43 32.62 -4.41 11.94
N SER A 44 32.15 -4.58 10.71
CA SER A 44 31.12 -3.72 10.11
C SER A 44 29.79 -3.77 10.87
N THR A 45 29.43 -4.94 11.41
CA THR A 45 28.22 -5.13 12.22
C THR A 45 28.40 -4.48 13.59
N ASN A 46 29.58 -4.64 14.21
CA ASN A 46 29.91 -3.98 15.47
C ASN A 46 29.84 -2.46 15.37
N ALA A 47 30.34 -1.87 14.29
CA ALA A 47 30.23 -0.43 14.05
C ALA A 47 28.77 0.04 13.96
N LYS A 48 27.91 -0.71 13.25
CA LYS A 48 26.47 -0.42 13.16
C LYS A 48 25.79 -0.49 14.54
N PHE A 49 26.10 -1.50 15.33
CA PHE A 49 25.54 -1.65 16.68
C PHE A 49 26.02 -0.55 17.64
N LYS A 50 27.30 -0.18 17.61
CA LYS A 50 27.84 0.95 18.39
C LYS A 50 27.07 2.23 18.07
N HIS A 51 26.86 2.52 16.78
CA HIS A 51 26.09 3.68 16.34
C HIS A 51 24.61 3.61 16.78
N PHE A 52 23.96 2.45 16.65
CA PHE A 52 22.59 2.25 17.11
C PHE A 52 22.43 2.47 18.63
N LEU A 53 23.39 2.00 19.43
CA LEU A 53 23.39 2.21 20.88
C LEU A 53 23.61 3.67 21.25
N GLU A 54 24.45 4.40 20.52
CA GLU A 54 24.64 5.83 20.69
C GLU A 54 23.34 6.60 20.42
N LEU A 55 22.65 6.29 19.32
CA LEU A 55 21.34 6.88 18.99
C LEU A 55 20.29 6.60 20.08
N LYS A 56 20.28 5.38 20.64
CA LYS A 56 19.37 5.05 21.76
C LYS A 56 19.67 5.88 23.01
N LYS A 57 20.95 6.11 23.34
CA LYS A 57 21.33 6.97 24.48
C LYS A 57 20.86 8.41 24.30
N GLN A 58 20.80 8.88 23.06
CA GLN A 58 20.26 10.21 22.70
C GLN A 58 18.71 10.25 22.66
N GLY A 59 18.03 9.14 22.98
CA GLY A 59 16.57 9.04 22.94
C GLY A 59 16.00 8.89 21.52
N ILE A 60 16.84 8.63 20.51
CA ILE A 60 16.39 8.47 19.12
C ILE A 60 16.04 7.01 18.89
N HIS A 61 14.75 6.72 18.74
CA HIS A 61 14.30 5.39 18.35
C HIS A 61 14.41 5.21 16.83
N PHE A 62 15.48 4.54 16.38
CA PHE A 62 15.76 4.34 14.95
C PHE A 62 14.58 3.70 14.19
N ASN A 63 13.99 2.61 14.69
CA ASN A 63 12.86 1.94 14.01
C ASN A 63 11.63 2.86 13.86
N GLU A 64 11.36 3.71 14.84
CA GLU A 64 10.27 4.69 14.76
C GLU A 64 10.54 5.73 13.68
N LYS A 65 11.77 6.27 13.64
CA LYS A 65 12.19 7.22 12.60
C LYS A 65 12.15 6.60 11.21
N LEU A 66 12.59 5.33 11.09
CA LEU A 66 12.57 4.57 9.85
C LEU A 66 11.13 4.36 9.36
N ALA A 67 10.22 3.93 10.24
CA ALA A 67 8.80 3.73 9.92
C ALA A 67 8.09 5.03 9.50
N LYS A 68 8.49 6.17 10.07
CA LYS A 68 7.94 7.49 9.68
C LYS A 68 8.48 8.00 8.34
N SER A 69 9.61 7.47 7.86
CA SER A 69 10.26 7.94 6.63
C SER A 69 9.41 7.70 5.37
N ALA A 70 9.50 8.61 4.40
CA ALA A 70 8.77 8.50 3.14
C ALA A 70 9.21 7.27 2.31
N ALA A 71 10.47 6.85 2.43
CA ALA A 71 10.98 5.66 1.75
C ALA A 71 10.20 4.41 2.17
N MET A 72 9.93 4.23 3.47
CA MET A 72 9.18 3.06 3.98
C MET A 72 7.67 3.12 3.72
N LYS A 73 7.12 4.27 3.32
CA LYS A 73 5.68 4.46 3.05
C LYS A 73 5.29 4.22 1.59
N ASN A 74 6.25 3.84 0.74
CA ASN A 74 5.98 3.53 -0.65
C ASN A 74 5.45 2.08 -0.77
N PRO A 75 4.26 1.84 -1.37
CA PRO A 75 3.73 0.50 -1.56
C PRO A 75 4.67 -0.45 -2.32
N SER A 76 5.54 0.07 -3.20
CA SER A 76 6.51 -0.74 -3.95
C SER A 76 7.74 -1.17 -3.15
N VAL A 77 7.89 -0.74 -1.88
CA VAL A 77 9.05 -1.15 -1.06
C VAL A 77 8.88 -2.56 -0.54
N MET A 78 7.65 -3.00 -0.28
CA MET A 78 7.40 -4.37 0.15
C MET A 78 7.91 -5.38 -0.88
N GLU A 79 7.58 -5.18 -2.16
CA GLU A 79 8.02 -6.05 -3.27
C GLU A 79 9.55 -6.18 -3.30
N LYS A 80 10.28 -5.06 -3.23
CA LYS A 80 11.76 -5.07 -3.22
C LYS A 80 12.36 -5.75 -1.99
N LEU A 81 11.70 -5.67 -0.84
CA LEU A 81 12.16 -6.31 0.38
C LEU A 81 11.95 -7.83 0.31
N LEU A 82 10.85 -8.28 -0.30
CA LEU A 82 10.61 -9.68 -0.59
C LEU A 82 11.65 -10.20 -1.59
N ASP A 83 11.90 -9.48 -2.68
CA ASP A 83 12.94 -9.80 -3.66
C ASP A 83 14.33 -9.91 -3.01
N PHE A 84 14.68 -8.99 -2.12
CA PHE A 84 15.96 -9.02 -1.40
C PHE A 84 16.09 -10.23 -0.45
N ALA A 85 14.96 -10.72 0.07
CA ALA A 85 14.91 -11.88 0.95
C ALA A 85 14.75 -13.19 0.17
N ASP A 86 14.76 -13.15 -1.17
CA ASP A 86 14.45 -14.28 -2.05
C ASP A 86 13.10 -14.95 -1.72
N ILE A 87 12.11 -14.16 -1.29
CA ILE A 87 10.76 -14.65 -0.97
C ILE A 87 9.84 -14.40 -2.16
N ASN A 88 9.32 -15.47 -2.74
CA ASN A 88 8.37 -15.39 -3.84
C ASN A 88 6.96 -15.01 -3.37
N GLU A 89 6.09 -14.51 -4.26
CA GLU A 89 4.71 -14.11 -3.95
C GLU A 89 3.89 -15.22 -3.26
N GLN A 90 4.15 -16.48 -3.62
CA GLN A 90 3.47 -17.64 -3.03
C GLN A 90 4.03 -18.01 -1.65
N GLU A 91 5.35 -17.90 -1.47
CA GLU A 91 6.05 -18.23 -0.23
C GLU A 91 5.70 -17.26 0.90
N GLN A 92 5.34 -16.02 0.55
CA GLN A 92 4.78 -15.04 1.47
C GLN A 92 3.56 -15.60 2.24
N TYR A 93 2.81 -16.53 1.63
CA TYR A 93 1.64 -17.17 2.21
C TYR A 93 1.91 -18.60 2.67
N SER A 94 3.18 -18.99 2.85
CA SER A 94 3.52 -20.29 3.42
C SER A 94 3.05 -20.40 4.87
N THR A 95 2.57 -21.58 5.25
CA THR A 95 2.13 -21.86 6.62
C THR A 95 2.57 -23.27 7.02
N THR A 96 2.50 -23.59 8.31
CA THR A 96 2.69 -24.96 8.79
C THR A 96 1.42 -25.81 8.70
N LEU A 97 0.36 -25.29 8.07
CA LEU A 97 -0.90 -26.02 7.90
C LEU A 97 -0.82 -26.96 6.69
N PRO A 98 -1.55 -28.10 6.70
CA PRO A 98 -1.64 -28.98 5.55
C PRO A 98 -2.24 -28.28 4.33
N GLU A 99 -1.82 -28.68 3.13
CA GLU A 99 -2.31 -28.11 1.86
C GLU A 99 -3.81 -28.30 1.65
N ASP A 100 -4.39 -29.37 2.21
CA ASP A 100 -5.84 -29.62 2.20
C ASP A 100 -6.64 -28.49 2.86
N LEU A 101 -6.03 -27.82 3.85
CA LEU A 101 -6.64 -26.69 4.56
C LEU A 101 -6.20 -25.35 3.97
N TRP A 102 -4.95 -25.24 3.54
CA TRP A 102 -4.39 -24.01 2.98
C TRP A 102 -3.45 -24.29 1.81
N ASN A 103 -3.91 -24.01 0.59
CA ASN A 103 -3.08 -24.03 -0.61
C ASN A 103 -3.02 -22.62 -1.23
N PRO A 104 -1.88 -21.91 -1.14
CA PRO A 104 -1.73 -20.56 -1.71
C PRO A 104 -1.82 -20.54 -3.25
N ALA A 105 -1.61 -21.67 -3.92
CA ALA A 105 -1.74 -21.84 -5.36
C ALA A 105 -3.06 -22.54 -5.78
N GLY A 106 -4.01 -22.70 -4.85
CA GLY A 106 -5.27 -23.42 -5.11
C GLY A 106 -6.31 -22.61 -5.88
N PHE A 107 -6.07 -21.32 -6.13
CA PHE A 107 -7.03 -20.46 -6.82
C PHE A 107 -6.94 -20.62 -8.35
N PRO A 108 -8.08 -20.58 -9.07
CA PRO A 108 -8.06 -20.60 -10.53
C PRO A 108 -7.56 -19.28 -11.12
N GLU A 109 -7.04 -19.30 -12.35
CA GLU A 109 -6.38 -18.14 -12.99
C GLU A 109 -7.26 -16.87 -13.00
N TYR A 110 -8.57 -17.03 -13.23
CA TYR A 110 -9.51 -15.92 -13.26
C TYR A 110 -9.70 -15.22 -11.90
N ALA A 111 -9.28 -15.86 -10.80
CA ALA A 111 -9.38 -15.34 -9.44
C ALA A 111 -8.16 -14.48 -9.03
N TYR A 112 -7.12 -14.43 -9.86
CA TYR A 112 -5.95 -13.60 -9.62
C TYR A 112 -6.18 -12.15 -10.05
N LYS A 113 -5.52 -11.22 -9.34
CA LYS A 113 -5.61 -9.76 -9.54
C LYS A 113 -5.56 -9.33 -11.01
N GLY A 114 -4.67 -9.92 -11.80
CA GLY A 114 -4.49 -9.58 -13.22
C GLY A 114 -5.73 -9.87 -14.07
N GLU A 115 -6.31 -11.08 -13.95
CA GLU A 115 -7.51 -11.46 -14.68
C GLU A 115 -8.76 -10.75 -14.15
N LEU A 116 -8.86 -10.50 -12.84
CA LEU A 116 -9.91 -9.65 -12.27
C LEU A 116 -9.88 -8.25 -12.88
N ALA A 117 -8.70 -7.62 -12.96
CA ALA A 117 -8.57 -6.29 -13.54
C ALA A 117 -8.99 -6.28 -15.02
N LYS A 118 -8.57 -7.28 -15.81
CA LYS A 118 -8.98 -7.43 -17.21
C LYS A 118 -10.50 -7.61 -17.34
N SER A 119 -11.10 -8.47 -16.51
CA SER A 119 -12.56 -8.69 -16.53
C SER A 119 -13.33 -7.42 -16.16
N GLN A 120 -12.89 -6.68 -15.15
CA GLN A 120 -13.49 -5.41 -14.74
C GLN A 120 -13.41 -4.37 -15.87
N GLN A 121 -12.27 -4.25 -16.54
CA GLN A 121 -12.10 -3.37 -17.70
C GLN A 121 -13.06 -3.73 -18.84
N ARG A 122 -13.23 -5.03 -19.15
CA ARG A 122 -14.19 -5.49 -20.17
C ARG A 122 -15.63 -5.12 -19.81
N ILE A 123 -16.04 -5.29 -18.56
CA ILE A 123 -17.38 -4.92 -18.08
C ILE A 123 -17.62 -3.42 -18.20
N LEU A 124 -16.65 -2.60 -17.78
CA LEU A 124 -16.74 -1.15 -17.88
C LEU A 124 -16.84 -0.68 -19.33
N LYS A 125 -15.99 -1.23 -20.21
CA LYS A 125 -16.00 -0.93 -21.64
C LYS A 125 -17.35 -1.28 -22.29
N LYS A 126 -17.89 -2.47 -22.00
CA LYS A 126 -19.21 -2.88 -22.52
C LYS A 126 -20.32 -1.93 -22.07
N ARG A 127 -20.31 -1.52 -20.80
CA ARG A 127 -21.30 -0.57 -20.25
C ARG A 127 -21.20 0.81 -20.91
N GLU A 128 -19.99 1.28 -21.21
CA GLU A 128 -19.77 2.53 -21.92
C GLU A 128 -20.29 2.45 -23.36
N GLU A 129 -20.03 1.35 -24.06
CA GLU A 129 -20.54 1.09 -25.41
C GLU A 129 -22.08 1.06 -25.44
N GLU A 130 -22.73 0.39 -24.48
CA GLU A 130 -24.20 0.37 -24.36
C GLU A 130 -24.80 1.76 -24.09
N LYS A 131 -24.19 2.55 -23.20
CA LYS A 131 -24.61 3.94 -22.94
C LYS A 131 -24.45 4.83 -24.17
N SER A 132 -23.36 4.66 -24.93
CA SER A 132 -23.12 5.43 -26.16
C SER A 132 -24.10 5.08 -27.29
N ARG A 133 -24.63 3.85 -27.28
CA ARG A 133 -25.67 3.39 -28.23
C ARG A 133 -27.05 3.95 -27.89
N GLY A 134 -27.41 4.02 -26.60
CA GLY A 134 -28.71 4.53 -26.15
C GLY A 134 -28.91 6.05 -26.25
N GLN A 135 -27.85 6.84 -26.43
CA GLN A 135 -27.93 8.31 -26.55
C GLN A 135 -28.13 8.82 -28.00
N ARG A 136 -28.16 7.92 -28.99
CA ARG A 136 -28.27 8.30 -30.42
C ARG A 136 -29.68 8.15 -31.00
N GLU A 137 -30.68 7.77 -30.20
CA GLU A 137 -32.07 7.87 -30.63
C GLU A 137 -32.52 9.32 -30.44
N ALA A 138 -32.58 10.05 -31.56
CA ALA A 138 -32.97 11.45 -31.61
C ALA A 138 -34.36 11.63 -30.97
N LEU A 139 -34.40 12.32 -29.83
CA LEU A 139 -35.65 12.84 -29.28
C LEU A 139 -36.10 13.97 -30.20
N ASP A 140 -37.15 13.73 -30.97
CA ASP A 140 -37.73 14.72 -31.88
C ASP A 140 -38.59 15.71 -31.08
N PHE A 141 -38.10 16.94 -30.92
CA PHE A 141 -38.80 18.00 -30.20
C PHE A 141 -39.72 18.73 -31.17
N VAL A 142 -41.02 18.54 -31.02
CA VAL A 142 -42.03 19.28 -31.79
C VAL A 142 -42.03 20.75 -31.36
N PRO A 143 -41.76 21.72 -32.26
CA PRO A 143 -41.83 23.13 -31.93
C PRO A 143 -43.30 23.57 -31.77
N ALA A 144 -43.58 24.39 -30.75
CA ALA A 144 -44.91 24.93 -30.51
C ALA A 144 -45.33 25.87 -31.65
N THR A 145 -46.50 25.61 -32.23
CA THR A 145 -47.15 26.45 -33.23
C THR A 145 -47.57 27.79 -32.62
N THR A 146 -46.94 28.88 -33.03
CA THR A 146 -47.37 30.25 -32.71
C THR A 146 -48.25 30.81 -33.83
N PRO A 147 -49.39 31.44 -33.52
CA PRO A 147 -49.96 32.44 -34.40
C PRO A 147 -49.63 33.85 -33.90
N ASP A 148 -48.94 34.57 -34.78
CA ASP A 148 -49.18 35.95 -35.20
C ASP A 148 -48.83 37.15 -34.30
N GLU A 149 -48.52 38.24 -35.04
CA GLU A 149 -48.55 39.66 -34.67
C GLU A 149 -47.32 40.31 -33.97
N THR A 150 -46.55 40.99 -34.83
CA THR A 150 -46.25 42.43 -34.74
C THR A 150 -44.94 42.92 -34.08
N SER A 151 -44.08 43.39 -34.97
CA SER A 151 -43.00 44.39 -34.89
C SER A 151 -43.02 45.38 -33.71
N ARG A 152 -41.85 45.63 -33.09
CA ARG A 152 -41.10 46.91 -33.11
C ARG A 152 -40.04 47.02 -32.01
N SER A 153 -38.81 47.28 -32.46
CA SER A 153 -37.84 48.28 -31.95
C SER A 153 -38.00 48.84 -30.52
N GLY A 154 -36.99 48.59 -29.68
CA GLY A 154 -36.66 49.38 -28.49
C GLY A 154 -35.16 49.25 -28.17
N THR A 155 -34.44 50.38 -28.16
CA THR A 155 -32.98 50.52 -28.00
C THR A 155 -32.57 50.71 -26.51
N PRO A 156 -31.33 51.09 -26.14
CA PRO A 156 -30.40 50.29 -25.33
C PRO A 156 -30.18 50.82 -23.89
N SER A 157 -29.61 50.01 -22.98
CA SER A 157 -28.91 50.56 -21.80
C SER A 157 -27.86 49.61 -21.21
N ALA A 158 -26.72 50.24 -20.90
CA ALA A 158 -25.46 49.82 -20.28
C ALA A 158 -25.38 48.55 -19.41
N GLY A 159 -24.27 47.82 -19.55
CA GLY A 159 -23.60 47.17 -18.41
C GLY A 159 -22.88 45.84 -18.70
N HIS A 160 -21.56 45.90 -18.89
CA HIS A 160 -20.54 44.87 -18.63
C HIS A 160 -20.66 43.47 -19.28
N GLY A 161 -19.55 43.06 -19.92
CA GLY A 161 -19.42 41.79 -20.63
C GLY A 161 -19.72 40.55 -19.78
N GLY A 162 -20.74 39.80 -20.18
CA GLY A 162 -21.08 38.49 -19.64
C GLY A 162 -20.61 37.38 -20.58
N ARG A 163 -19.57 36.65 -20.17
CA ARG A 163 -19.25 35.33 -20.72
C ARG A 163 -20.45 34.42 -20.45
N GLY A 164 -20.86 33.66 -21.47
CA GLY A 164 -21.97 32.70 -21.38
C GLY A 164 -21.83 31.80 -20.16
N GLN A 165 -22.96 31.58 -19.47
CA GLN A 165 -23.00 30.70 -18.30
C GLN A 165 -22.57 29.30 -18.69
N GLN A 166 -21.41 28.86 -18.20
CA GLN A 166 -20.93 27.49 -18.38
C GLN A 166 -21.82 26.52 -17.60
N SER A 167 -22.18 25.40 -18.22
CA SER A 167 -22.99 24.36 -17.59
C SER A 167 -22.19 23.61 -16.51
N ALA A 168 -22.88 22.99 -15.53
CA ALA A 168 -22.24 22.28 -14.43
C ALA A 168 -21.29 21.16 -14.90
N ALA A 169 -21.63 20.49 -16.01
CA ALA A 169 -20.78 19.48 -16.63
C ALA A 169 -19.48 20.06 -17.22
N GLU A 170 -19.52 21.27 -17.77
CA GLU A 170 -18.35 21.96 -18.34
C GLU A 170 -17.35 22.33 -17.24
N ARG A 171 -17.85 22.73 -16.05
CA ARG A 171 -17.01 23.00 -14.87
C ARG A 171 -16.29 21.74 -14.36
N ILE A 172 -16.94 20.58 -14.43
CA ILE A 172 -16.36 19.31 -13.94
C ILE A 172 -15.27 18.83 -14.90
N MET A 173 -15.49 18.91 -16.21
CA MET A 173 -14.51 18.49 -17.23
C MET A 173 -13.28 19.41 -17.25
N ALA A 174 -13.45 20.72 -17.13
CA ALA A 174 -12.34 21.67 -17.09
C ALA A 174 -11.42 21.51 -15.85
N GLY A 175 -11.93 20.92 -14.77
CA GLY A 175 -11.15 20.61 -13.57
C GLY A 175 -10.20 19.43 -13.73
N LEU A 176 -10.46 18.52 -14.69
CA LEU A 176 -9.68 17.29 -14.87
C LEU A 176 -8.36 17.54 -15.63
N ASP A 177 -8.30 18.57 -16.47
CA ASP A 177 -7.11 18.90 -17.27
C ASP A 177 -6.05 19.75 -16.54
N ARG A 178 -6.35 20.27 -15.34
CA ARG A 178 -5.38 21.01 -14.49
C ARG A 178 -4.46 20.11 -13.64
N GLY A 179 -4.26 18.86 -14.06
CA GLY A 179 -3.45 17.85 -13.34
C GLY A 179 -2.06 17.57 -13.92
N LYS A 180 -1.54 18.42 -14.82
CA LYS A 180 -0.16 18.25 -15.35
C LYS A 180 0.62 19.57 -15.33
N SER A 181 1.04 20.01 -14.15
CA SER A 181 2.09 21.01 -14.00
C SER A 181 3.33 20.42 -13.32
N HIS A 182 4.39 20.32 -14.11
CA HIS A 182 5.75 20.77 -13.81
C HIS A 182 6.34 20.41 -12.44
N SER A 183 7.18 19.37 -12.44
CA SER A 183 8.23 19.18 -11.44
C SER A 183 9.20 20.37 -11.43
N PRO A 184 9.58 20.94 -10.28
CA PRO A 184 10.63 21.94 -10.24
C PRO A 184 11.98 21.27 -10.54
N HIS A 185 12.60 21.73 -11.63
CA HIS A 185 13.97 21.41 -12.02
C HIS A 185 14.93 21.95 -10.93
N THR A 186 15.54 21.06 -10.16
CA THR A 186 16.62 21.42 -9.24
C THR A 186 17.96 21.28 -9.97
N GLN A 187 18.73 22.37 -9.97
CA GLN A 187 20.02 22.46 -10.66
C GLN A 187 21.03 21.46 -10.07
N GLY A 188 21.74 20.78 -10.97
CA GLY A 188 22.68 19.71 -10.65
C GLY A 188 23.86 20.15 -9.80
N VAL A 189 24.04 19.50 -8.65
CA VAL A 189 25.31 19.49 -7.92
C VAL A 189 26.15 18.34 -8.49
N LYS A 190 27.27 18.69 -9.12
CA LYS A 190 28.25 17.75 -9.68
C LYS A 190 28.80 16.85 -8.57
N ARG A 191 28.51 15.55 -8.63
CA ARG A 191 29.17 14.54 -7.79
C ARG A 191 30.57 14.28 -8.35
N LYS A 192 31.59 14.66 -7.58
CA LYS A 192 32.98 14.28 -7.80
C LYS A 192 33.12 12.81 -7.41
N THR A 193 33.40 11.96 -8.39
CA THR A 193 33.77 10.56 -8.18
C THR A 193 35.07 10.51 -7.38
N ARG A 194 35.06 9.78 -6.26
CA ARG A 194 36.26 9.40 -5.52
C ARG A 194 36.30 7.89 -5.44
N PHE A 195 36.79 7.28 -6.50
CA PHE A 195 37.32 5.94 -6.49
C PHE A 195 38.44 5.91 -7.53
N GLU A 196 39.64 6.26 -7.10
CA GLU A 196 40.89 5.78 -7.70
C GLU A 196 42.02 5.98 -6.67
N SER A 197 42.83 4.92 -6.55
CA SER A 197 43.97 4.67 -5.64
C SER A 197 43.65 4.42 -4.16
#